data_AF-A0A7L3R5W6-F1
#
_entry.id   AF-A0A7L3R5W6-F1
#
_cell.length_a   1.000
_cell.length_b   1.000
_cell.length_c   1.000
_cell.angle_alpha   90.00
_cell.angle_beta   90.00
_cell.angle_gamma   90.00
#
_symmetry.space_group_name_H-M   'P 1'
#
loop_
_entity.id
_entity.type
_entity.pdbx_description
1 polymer ?
#
loop_
_entity_poly.entity_id
_entity_poly.type
_entity_poly.pdbx_seq_one_letter_code
_entity_poly.pdbx_strand_id
1 'polypeptide(L)' 'QQEQQEQWADAAPMPMVFMCAGCRRPVGDTSSWVLSDEESGCILLRSAAPSVVVDPERKLSKLPGEYG' A
#
# COMPACT_ATOMS: atom_id res chain seq x y z
N GLN A 1 -23.49 -11.57 20.00
CA GLN A 1 -22.94 -10.45 19.19
C GLN A 1 -21.54 -10.05 19.67
N GLN A 2 -21.29 -9.93 20.98
CA GLN A 2 -19.94 -9.69 21.54
C GLN A 2 -18.94 -10.83 21.26
N GLU A 3 -19.35 -12.09 21.43
CA GLU A 3 -18.46 -13.26 21.24
C GLU A 3 -17.92 -13.42 19.80
N GLN A 4 -18.65 -12.94 18.79
CA GLN A 4 -18.22 -12.96 17.38
C GLN A 4 -17.15 -11.89 17.09
N GLN A 5 -17.20 -10.77 17.82
CA GLN A 5 -16.27 -9.65 17.66
C GLN A 5 -14.93 -9.95 18.37
N GLU A 6 -14.97 -10.68 19.49
CA GLU A 6 -13.80 -11.19 20.20
C GLU A 6 -13.08 -12.31 19.41
N GLN A 7 -13.83 -13.18 18.72
CA GLN A 7 -13.24 -14.18 17.82
C GLN A 7 -12.50 -13.58 16.63
N TRP A 8 -12.94 -12.43 16.11
CA TRP A 8 -12.22 -11.67 15.10
C TRP A 8 -10.99 -10.93 15.65
N ALA A 9 -10.95 -10.67 16.95
CA ALA A 9 -9.80 -10.05 17.60
C ALA A 9 -8.66 -11.05 17.88
N ASP A 10 -8.97 -12.34 18.01
CA ASP A 10 -7.99 -13.42 18.22
C ASP A 10 -7.41 -13.97 16.89
N ALA A 11 -8.10 -13.75 15.78
CA ALA A 11 -7.52 -13.93 14.46
C ALA A 11 -6.58 -12.74 14.16
N ALA A 12 -5.30 -13.01 13.91
CA ALA A 12 -4.41 -11.99 13.38
C ALA A 12 -5.10 -11.29 12.20
N PRO A 13 -5.18 -9.95 12.19
CA PRO A 13 -5.95 -9.23 11.18
C PRO A 13 -5.46 -9.65 9.79
N MET A 14 -6.36 -10.21 9.00
CA MET A 14 -6.06 -10.63 7.63
C MET A 14 -5.49 -9.44 6.87
N PRO A 15 -4.34 -9.58 6.18
CA PRO A 15 -3.74 -8.47 5.49
C PRO A 15 -4.67 -7.97 4.39
N MET A 16 -4.80 -6.65 4.28
CA MET A 16 -5.54 -6.03 3.18
C MET A 16 -4.64 -5.97 1.95
N VAL A 17 -5.21 -6.24 0.79
CA VAL A 17 -4.51 -6.20 -0.51
C VAL A 17 -4.86 -4.90 -1.23
N PHE A 18 -3.84 -4.19 -1.70
CA PHE A 18 -3.99 -3.01 -2.53
C PHE A 18 -4.04 -3.43 -4.01
N MET A 19 -5.00 -2.90 -4.75
CA MET A 19 -5.22 -3.24 -6.16
C MET A 19 -5.09 -2.01 -7.05
N CYS A 20 -4.52 -2.18 -8.24
CA CYS A 20 -4.54 -1.14 -9.27
C CYS A 20 -5.99 -0.83 -9.67
N ALA A 21 -6.43 0.42 -9.51
CA ALA A 21 -7.80 0.84 -9.82
C ALA A 21 -8.20 0.58 -11.29
N GLY A 22 -7.25 0.67 -12.23
CA GLY A 22 -7.51 0.44 -13.66
C GLY A 22 -7.63 -1.04 -14.03
N CYS A 23 -6.60 -1.84 -13.75
CA CYS A 23 -6.52 -3.23 -14.22
C CYS A 23 -6.87 -4.29 -13.17
N ARG A 24 -7.14 -3.90 -11.92
CA ARG A 24 -7.48 -4.78 -10.79
C ARG A 24 -6.40 -5.81 -10.44
N ARG A 25 -5.15 -5.62 -10.90
CA ARG A 25 -4.03 -6.46 -10.45
C ARG A 25 -3.56 -6.03 -9.06
N PRO A 26 -3.18 -6.97 -8.18
CA PRO A 26 -2.56 -6.64 -6.89
C PRO A 26 -1.27 -5.84 -7.09
N VAL A 27 -1.07 -4.81 -6.29
CA VAL A 27 0.14 -3.98 -6.29
C VAL A 27 0.96 -4.11 -5.00
N GLY A 28 0.32 -4.56 -3.91
CA GLY A 28 0.95 -4.80 -2.62
C GLY A 28 -0.10 -5.15 -1.56
N ASP A 29 0.32 -5.21 -0.30
CA ASP A 29 -0.54 -5.53 0.84
C ASP A 29 -0.03 -4.88 2.12
N THR A 30 -0.82 -4.95 3.19
CA THR A 30 -0.49 -4.36 4.49
C THR A 30 0.65 -5.06 5.24
N SER A 31 1.07 -6.26 4.84
CA SER A 31 2.23 -6.93 5.45
C SER A 31 3.55 -6.22 5.12
N SER A 32 3.59 -5.44 4.04
CA SER A 32 4.73 -4.60 3.66
C SER A 32 4.62 -3.13 4.11
N TRP A 33 3.60 -2.75 4.89
CA TRP A 33 3.37 -1.36 5.28
C TRP A 33 4.55 -0.71 6.02
N VAL A 34 4.84 0.55 5.68
CA VAL A 34 5.81 1.43 6.36
C VAL A 34 5.11 2.61 7.01
N LEU A 35 4.47 3.48 6.22
CA LEU A 35 3.80 4.70 6.70
C LEU A 35 2.66 5.14 5.77
N SER A 36 1.74 5.95 6.32
CA SER A 36 0.79 6.76 5.55
C SER A 36 1.33 8.18 5.49
N ASP A 37 1.43 8.75 4.30
CA ASP A 37 1.70 10.16 4.10
C ASP A 37 0.41 10.86 3.64
N GLU A 38 -0.30 11.42 4.61
CA GLU A 38 -1.58 12.10 4.38
C GLU A 38 -1.40 13.41 3.60
N GLU A 39 -0.23 14.04 3.63
CA GLU A 39 0.04 15.29 2.91
C GLU A 39 0.12 15.04 1.40
N SER A 40 0.86 14.00 0.99
CA SER A 40 0.93 13.59 -0.42
C SER A 40 -0.21 12.67 -0.84
N GLY A 41 -1.06 12.22 0.10
CA GLY A 41 -2.14 11.27 -0.17
C GLY A 41 -1.63 9.90 -0.61
N CYS A 42 -0.46 9.49 -0.12
CA CYS A 42 0.24 8.28 -0.55
C CYS A 42 0.57 7.37 0.63
N ILE A 43 0.85 6.10 0.33
CA ILE A 43 1.34 5.12 1.31
C ILE A 43 2.71 4.61 0.87
N LEU A 44 3.57 4.29 1.84
CA LEU A 44 4.87 3.68 1.59
C LEU A 44 4.86 2.21 1.99
N LEU A 45 5.29 1.35 1.08
CA LEU A 45 5.45 -0.09 1.30
C LEU A 45 6.93 -0.48 1.15
N ARG A 46 7.40 -1.43 1.95
CA ARG A 46 8.75 -2.01 1.83
C ARG A 46 8.94 -2.77 0.52
N SER A 47 7.87 -3.33 -0.02
CA SER A 47 7.90 -4.10 -1.27
C SER A 47 6.57 -3.99 -2.02
N ALA A 48 6.64 -4.20 -3.34
CA ALA A 48 5.49 -4.23 -4.24
C ALA A 48 5.35 -5.62 -4.88
N ALA A 49 4.18 -5.90 -5.46
CA ALA A 49 3.95 -7.13 -6.20
C ALA A 49 4.90 -7.22 -7.43
N PRO A 50 5.36 -8.42 -7.84
CA PRO A 50 6.28 -8.58 -8.98
C PRO A 50 5.75 -8.06 -10.33
N SER A 51 4.43 -7.89 -10.45
CA SER A 51 3.79 -7.30 -11.63
C SER A 51 3.91 -5.78 -11.72
N VAL A 52 4.37 -5.12 -10.66
CA VAL A 52 4.64 -3.68 -10.64
C VAL A 52 6.05 -3.47 -11.18
N VAL A 53 6.15 -2.67 -12.24
CA VAL A 53 7.43 -2.31 -12.87
C VAL A 53 7.71 -0.84 -12.63
N VAL A 54 8.96 -0.51 -12.36
CA VAL A 54 9.42 0.87 -12.32
C VAL A 54 9.74 1.29 -13.75
N ASP A 55 9.17 2.42 -14.17
CA ASP A 55 9.48 3.00 -15.48
C ASP A 55 11.00 3.28 -15.57
N PRO A 56 11.68 2.93 -16.68
CA PRO A 56 13.12 3.13 -16.81
C PRO A 56 13.51 4.62 -16.82
N GLU A 57 12.59 5.52 -17.20
CA GLU A 57 12.81 6.96 -17.15
C GLU A 57 12.58 7.49 -15.74
N ARG A 58 13.63 8.01 -15.10
CA ARG A 58 13.50 8.70 -13.81
C ARG A 58 12.92 10.10 -14.01
N LYS A 59 11.61 10.23 -13.85
CA LYS A 59 10.92 11.51 -13.82
C LYS A 59 11.04 12.13 -12.44
N LEU A 60 11.74 13.27 -12.35
CA LEU A 60 11.82 14.04 -11.11
C LEU A 60 10.60 14.95 -11.00
N SER A 61 10.00 15.01 -9.82
CA SER A 61 9.00 16.03 -9.53
C SER A 61 9.62 17.42 -9.70
N LYS A 62 8.81 18.33 -10.23
CA LYS A 62 9.16 19.77 -10.28
C LYS A 62 8.59 20.51 -9.08
N LEU A 63 7.85 19.83 -8.21
CA LEU A 63 7.24 20.43 -7.03
C LEU A 63 8.31 20.66 -5.95
N PRO A 64 8.35 21.85 -5.31
CA PRO A 64 9.29 22.10 -4.23
C PRO A 64 9.09 21.11 -3.08
N GLY A 65 10.18 20.48 -2.62
CA GLY A 65 10.15 19.55 -1.47
C GLY A 65 9.95 18.08 -1.83
N GLU A 66 9.61 17.75 -3.08
CA GLU A 66 9.53 16.38 -3.55
C GLU A 66 10.86 15.97 -4.22
N TYR A 67 11.72 15.29 -3.47
CA TYR A 67 12.93 14.68 -4.03
C TYR A 67 12.58 13.24 -4.39
N GLY A 68 12.38 13.00 -5.69
CA GLY A 68 12.01 11.69 -6.23
C GLY A 68 12.91 10.55 -5.77
#